data_AF-A0A1F8G9U8-F1
#
_entry.id   AF-A0A1F8G9U8-F1
#
_cell.length_a   1.000
_cell.length_b   1.000
_cell.length_c   1.000
_cell.angle_alpha   90.00
_cell.angle_beta   90.00
_cell.angle_gamma   90.00
#
_symmetry.space_group_name_H-M   'P 1'
#
loop_
_entity.id
_entity.type
_entity.pdbx_description
1 polymer ?
#
loop_
_entity_poly.entity_id
_entity_poly.type
_entity_poly.pdbx_seq_one_letter_code
_entity_poly.pdbx_strand_id
1 'polypeptide(L)'
;MAELKGQFFRKNYMAKKRLKKEKFLILICGLPSTGKTTLAKKLAGQINQYILISQNDIRRKMGIKRMPKTQEKVLRAIDRLIAENLLSGLGVICESVNRCSFRRQQIYGVASGCGRRVITLEIVCSEETAKSRILKRQKGDELISDPTDPAVYDRLKTLWQNIGVDFQYPGEDHVAYLQFDSEKNKLKRIIPRKGMREIFNQIEKTLRS
;
A
#
# COMPACT_ATOMS: atom_id res chain seq x y z
N MET A 1 -43.39 -12.76 22.82
CA MET A 1 -42.15 -13.47 22.40
C MET A 1 -41.75 -13.24 20.94
N ALA A 2 -42.68 -13.10 19.99
CA ALA A 2 -42.37 -12.86 18.57
C ALA A 2 -41.74 -11.48 18.29
N GLU A 3 -42.19 -10.42 18.97
CA GLU A 3 -41.64 -9.07 18.80
C GLU A 3 -40.19 -8.93 19.28
N LEU A 4 -39.82 -9.53 20.42
CA LEU A 4 -38.43 -9.52 20.89
C LEU A 4 -37.47 -10.23 19.92
N LYS A 5 -37.91 -11.34 19.30
CA LYS A 5 -37.13 -12.04 18.26
C LYS A 5 -37.01 -11.20 16.99
N GLY A 6 -38.08 -10.49 16.59
CA GLY A 6 -38.07 -9.57 15.44
C GLY A 6 -37.18 -8.34 15.65
N GLN A 7 -37.13 -7.81 16.86
CA GLN A 7 -36.25 -6.70 17.23
C GLN A 7 -34.79 -7.13 17.28
N PHE A 8 -34.48 -8.32 17.83
CA PHE A 8 -33.13 -8.90 17.82
C PHE A 8 -32.64 -9.21 16.41
N PHE A 9 -33.49 -9.77 15.54
CA PHE A 9 -33.18 -9.98 14.13
C PHE A 9 -33.02 -8.67 13.36
N ARG A 10 -33.85 -7.65 13.57
CA ARG A 10 -33.68 -6.32 12.96
C ARG A 10 -32.41 -5.62 13.45
N LYS A 11 -32.04 -5.72 14.73
CA LYS A 11 -30.78 -5.18 15.26
C LYS A 11 -29.57 -5.89 14.67
N ASN A 12 -29.60 -7.22 14.55
CA ASN A 12 -28.53 -8.01 13.92
C ASN A 12 -28.48 -7.85 12.40
N TYR A 13 -29.61 -7.63 11.73
CA TYR A 13 -29.70 -7.33 10.31
C TYR A 13 -29.21 -5.92 10.01
N MET A 14 -29.56 -4.92 10.84
CA MET A 14 -29.03 -3.56 10.76
C MET A 14 -27.55 -3.49 11.18
N ALA A 15 -27.08 -4.30 12.13
CA ALA A 15 -25.66 -4.43 12.49
C ALA A 15 -24.87 -5.18 11.40
N LYS A 16 -25.47 -6.20 10.77
CA LYS A 16 -24.95 -6.83 9.56
C LYS A 16 -24.91 -5.83 8.40
N LYS A 17 -25.95 -5.01 8.17
CA LYS A 17 -26.10 -3.97 7.12
C LYS A 17 -25.28 -2.69 7.40
N ARG A 18 -24.89 -2.47 8.65
CA ARG A 18 -23.70 -1.72 9.07
C ARG A 18 -22.42 -2.47 8.69
N LEU A 19 -22.52 -3.44 7.76
CA LEU A 19 -21.56 -3.89 6.75
C LEU A 19 -20.52 -2.79 6.60
N LYS A 20 -19.45 -2.86 7.40
CA LYS A 20 -18.24 -2.11 7.10
C LYS A 20 -17.89 -2.56 5.69
N LYS A 21 -18.04 -1.68 4.69
CA LYS A 21 -17.39 -1.88 3.38
C LYS A 21 -15.99 -2.33 3.73
N GLU A 22 -15.67 -3.57 3.39
CA GLU A 22 -14.45 -4.20 3.86
C GLU A 22 -13.29 -3.25 3.55
N LYS A 23 -12.53 -2.91 4.58
CA LYS A 23 -11.38 -2.05 4.45
C LYS A 23 -10.15 -2.93 4.27
N PHE A 24 -9.33 -2.54 3.32
CA PHE A 24 -8.18 -3.32 2.88
C PHE A 24 -6.90 -2.61 3.33
N LEU A 25 -5.83 -3.39 3.42
CA LEU A 25 -4.49 -2.84 3.32
C LEU A 25 -4.13 -2.72 1.84
N ILE A 26 -3.91 -1.51 1.35
CA ILE A 26 -3.32 -1.26 0.03
C ILE A 26 -1.83 -1.09 0.22
N LEU A 27 -1.05 -2.10 -0.16
CA LEU A 27 0.41 -2.06 -0.10
C LEU A 27 0.95 -1.52 -1.42
N ILE A 28 1.40 -0.27 -1.43
CA ILE A 28 2.03 0.34 -2.60
C ILE A 28 3.52 0.03 -2.59
N CYS A 29 4.01 -0.50 -3.71
CA CYS A 29 5.42 -0.85 -3.92
C CYS A 29 5.89 -0.44 -5.31
N GLY A 30 7.21 -0.39 -5.52
CA GLY A 30 7.81 -0.05 -6.80
C GLY A 30 9.13 0.71 -6.66
N LEU A 31 9.90 0.72 -7.75
CA LEU A 31 11.21 1.38 -7.80
C LEU A 31 11.12 2.90 -7.60
N PRO A 32 12.21 3.58 -7.24
CA PRO A 32 12.23 5.04 -7.11
C PRO A 32 11.65 5.75 -8.33
N SER A 33 10.98 6.87 -8.08
CA SER A 33 10.46 7.75 -9.13
C SER A 33 9.45 7.13 -10.13
N THR A 34 8.89 5.97 -9.81
CA THR A 34 7.73 5.42 -10.53
C THR A 34 6.40 6.13 -10.19
N GLY A 35 6.39 7.11 -9.28
CA GLY A 35 5.19 7.89 -8.95
C GLY A 35 4.37 7.38 -7.74
N LYS A 36 4.89 6.38 -7.00
CA LYS A 36 4.24 5.82 -5.78
C LYS A 36 3.70 6.86 -4.83
N THR A 37 4.53 7.78 -4.34
CA THR A 37 4.14 8.76 -3.32
C THR A 37 3.02 9.68 -3.83
N THR A 38 3.09 10.10 -5.10
CA THR A 38 2.05 10.91 -5.75
C THR A 38 0.72 10.15 -5.80
N LEU A 39 0.74 8.90 -6.28
CA LEU A 39 -0.47 8.08 -6.40
C LEU A 39 -1.02 7.66 -5.03
N ALA A 40 -0.15 7.42 -4.04
CA ALA A 40 -0.55 7.10 -2.67
C ALA A 40 -1.31 8.27 -2.03
N LYS A 41 -0.81 9.51 -2.19
CA LYS A 41 -1.50 10.73 -1.73
C LYS A 41 -2.85 10.89 -2.44
N LYS A 42 -2.89 10.68 -3.76
CA LYS A 42 -4.11 10.73 -4.56
C LYS A 42 -5.16 9.72 -4.08
N LEU A 43 -4.75 8.47 -3.85
CA LEU A 43 -5.60 7.41 -3.30
C LEU A 43 -6.12 7.77 -1.91
N ALA A 44 -5.27 8.26 -1.02
CA ALA A 44 -5.67 8.65 0.33
C ALA A 44 -6.66 9.83 0.35
N GLY A 45 -6.51 10.76 -0.60
CA GLY A 45 -7.41 11.92 -0.72
C GLY A 45 -8.78 11.59 -1.34
N GLN A 46 -8.90 10.53 -2.14
CA GLN A 46 -10.13 10.20 -2.86
C GLN A 46 -10.86 8.94 -2.34
N ILE A 47 -10.16 8.04 -1.64
CA ILE A 47 -10.76 6.83 -1.08
C ILE A 47 -11.13 7.08 0.38
N ASN A 48 -12.42 7.26 0.64
CA ASN A 48 -12.94 7.56 1.98
C ASN A 48 -12.51 6.52 3.04
N GLN A 49 -12.14 7.04 4.21
CA GLN A 49 -11.72 6.27 5.39
C GLN A 49 -10.48 5.40 5.13
N TYR A 50 -9.52 5.91 4.33
CA TYR A 50 -8.18 5.35 4.23
C TYR A 50 -7.15 6.32 4.77
N ILE A 51 -6.19 5.81 5.54
CA ILE A 51 -5.05 6.59 6.03
C ILE A 51 -3.78 6.21 5.27
N LEU A 52 -2.97 7.20 4.93
CA LEU A 52 -1.66 7.00 4.32
C LEU A 52 -0.58 6.84 5.40
N ILE A 53 0.16 5.73 5.34
CA ILE A 53 1.37 5.49 6.11
C ILE A 53 2.53 5.39 5.10
N SER A 54 3.31 6.46 4.96
CA SER A 54 4.53 6.47 4.14
C SER A 54 5.77 6.30 5.00
N GLN A 55 6.69 5.43 4.60
CA GLN A 55 7.95 5.22 5.33
C GLN A 55 8.77 6.53 5.46
N ASN A 56 8.71 7.40 4.46
CA ASN A 56 9.43 8.67 4.49
C ASN A 56 8.81 9.66 5.48
N ASP A 57 7.49 9.70 5.59
CA ASP A 57 6.81 10.54 6.59
C ASP A 57 7.10 10.04 8.01
N ILE A 58 7.16 8.73 8.24
CA ILE A 58 7.56 8.16 9.53
C ILE A 58 9.00 8.54 9.88
N ARG A 59 9.94 8.43 8.93
CA ARG A 59 11.33 8.87 9.13
C ARG A 59 11.41 10.35 9.51
N ARG A 60 10.63 11.21 8.83
CA ARG A 60 10.55 12.65 9.12
C ARG A 60 10.03 12.91 10.53
N LYS A 61 8.93 12.26 10.92
CA LYS A 61 8.36 12.37 12.27
C LYS A 61 9.32 11.88 13.37
N MET A 62 10.19 10.92 13.06
CA MET A 62 11.22 10.42 13.96
C MET A 62 12.50 11.29 13.98
N GLY A 63 12.54 12.40 13.24
CA GLY A 63 13.71 13.29 13.19
C GLY A 63 14.95 12.65 12.56
N ILE A 64 14.77 11.59 11.77
CA ILE A 64 15.90 10.93 11.11
C ILE A 64 16.37 11.85 9.98
N LYS A 65 17.66 12.21 9.97
CA LYS A 65 18.26 13.10 8.95
C LYS A 65 19.27 12.41 8.03
N ARG A 66 19.74 11.22 8.41
CA ARG A 66 20.67 10.37 7.63
C ARG A 66 20.19 8.93 7.66
N MET A 67 20.54 8.11 6.66
CA MET A 67 20.10 6.72 6.67
C MET A 67 20.70 5.97 7.85
N PRO A 68 19.88 5.48 8.80
CA PRO A 68 20.40 4.71 9.92
C PRO A 68 20.88 3.35 9.42
N LYS A 69 21.90 2.81 10.11
CA LYS A 69 22.45 1.48 9.86
C LYS A 69 21.38 0.40 9.89
N THR A 70 20.39 0.55 10.78
CA THR A 70 19.22 -0.33 10.87
C THR A 70 17.93 0.48 10.71
N GLN A 71 16.94 -0.10 10.04
CA GLN A 71 15.62 0.51 9.84
C GLN A 71 14.56 -0.05 10.78
N GLU A 72 14.96 -0.92 11.72
CA GLU A 72 14.04 -1.74 12.50
C GLU A 72 12.99 -0.91 13.25
N LYS A 73 13.39 0.18 13.92
CA LYS A 73 12.46 1.07 14.62
C LYS A 73 11.42 1.68 13.68
N VAL A 74 11.83 2.09 12.47
CA VAL A 74 10.94 2.65 11.45
C VAL A 74 9.98 1.58 10.95
N LEU A 75 10.47 0.37 10.65
CA LEU A 75 9.66 -0.74 10.15
C LEU A 75 8.65 -1.22 11.19
N ARG A 76 9.06 -1.38 12.45
CA ARG A 76 8.17 -1.73 13.56
C ARG A 76 7.09 -0.67 13.79
N ALA A 77 7.44 0.61 13.67
CA ALA A 77 6.45 1.69 13.78
C ALA A 77 5.42 1.64 12.64
N ILE A 78 5.86 1.33 11.41
CA ILE A 78 4.95 1.12 10.27
C ILE A 78 4.01 -0.06 10.56
N ASP A 79 4.54 -1.20 10.98
CA ASP A 79 3.74 -2.40 11.27
C ASP A 79 2.69 -2.14 12.35
N ARG A 80 3.10 -1.46 13.43
CA ARG A 80 2.21 -1.03 14.51
C ARG A 80 1.09 -0.12 14.00
N LEU A 81 1.43 0.93 13.25
CA LEU A 81 0.44 1.88 12.73
C LEU A 81 -0.51 1.22 11.73
N ILE A 82 -0.04 0.28 10.92
CA ILE A 82 -0.90 -0.53 10.04
C ILE A 82 -1.92 -1.28 10.91
N ALA A 83 -1.45 -2.04 11.91
CA ALA A 83 -2.32 -2.84 12.76
C ALA A 83 -3.36 -2.00 13.52
N GLU A 84 -2.93 -0.92 14.18
CA GLU A 84 -3.81 -0.03 14.95
C GLU A 84 -4.96 0.54 14.09
N ASN A 85 -4.67 0.97 12.86
CA ASN A 85 -5.68 1.55 11.97
C ASN A 85 -6.59 0.48 11.33
N LEU A 86 -6.06 -0.69 11.00
CA LEU A 86 -6.87 -1.80 10.50
C LEU A 86 -7.85 -2.33 11.56
N LEU A 87 -7.41 -2.40 12.82
CA LEU A 87 -8.22 -2.82 13.97
C LEU A 87 -9.29 -1.79 14.33
N SER A 88 -8.99 -0.48 14.21
CA SER A 88 -10.00 0.57 14.38
C SER A 88 -11.06 0.59 13.27
N GLY A 89 -10.78 -0.09 12.15
CA GLY A 89 -11.71 -0.27 11.03
C GLY A 89 -11.51 0.72 9.89
N LEU A 90 -10.39 1.42 9.86
CA LEU A 90 -9.95 2.21 8.71
C LEU A 90 -9.30 1.31 7.65
N GLY A 91 -9.29 1.77 6.41
CA GLY A 91 -8.39 1.26 5.39
C GLY A 91 -7.01 1.87 5.55
N VAL A 92 -5.99 1.15 5.12
CA VAL A 92 -4.60 1.64 5.21
C VAL A 92 -3.98 1.60 3.82
N ILE A 93 -3.35 2.69 3.42
CA ILE A 93 -2.43 2.74 2.28
C ILE A 93 -1.02 2.77 2.88
N CYS A 94 -0.27 1.69 2.75
CA CYS A 94 1.13 1.65 3.15
C CYS A 94 2.01 1.87 1.92
N GLU A 95 2.81 2.94 1.92
CA GLU A 95 3.70 3.29 0.81
C GLU A 95 5.16 3.22 1.22
N SER A 96 5.91 2.42 0.47
CA SER A 96 7.37 2.36 0.50
C SER A 96 7.85 1.73 -0.81
N VAL A 97 9.18 1.61 -0.98
CA VAL A 97 9.75 0.77 -2.03
C VAL A 97 9.31 -0.68 -1.85
N ASN A 98 9.38 -1.23 -0.62
CA ASN A 98 9.04 -2.64 -0.32
C ASN A 98 9.70 -3.66 -1.28
N ARG A 99 11.02 -3.49 -1.46
CA ARG A 99 11.83 -4.15 -2.49
C ARG A 99 11.95 -5.67 -2.40
N CYS A 100 11.90 -6.24 -1.19
CA CYS A 100 12.09 -7.68 -0.98
C CYS A 100 10.79 -8.35 -0.53
N SER A 101 10.62 -9.60 -0.96
CA SER A 101 9.48 -10.46 -0.63
C SER A 101 9.33 -10.64 0.88
N PHE A 102 10.44 -10.87 1.60
CA PHE A 102 10.42 -11.00 3.06
C PHE A 102 9.70 -9.84 3.75
N ARG A 103 9.98 -8.60 3.35
CA ARG A 103 9.31 -7.44 3.95
C ARG A 103 7.83 -7.35 3.58
N ARG A 104 7.48 -7.70 2.34
CA ARG A 104 6.07 -7.74 1.90
C ARG A 104 5.29 -8.79 2.67
N GLN A 105 5.85 -9.98 2.84
CA GLN A 105 5.29 -11.07 3.63
C GLN A 105 5.04 -10.68 5.09
N GLN A 106 5.98 -9.96 5.73
CA GLN A 106 5.75 -9.41 7.07
C GLN A 106 4.52 -8.50 7.11
N ILE A 107 4.38 -7.61 6.12
CA ILE A 107 3.24 -6.69 6.04
C ILE A 107 1.93 -7.44 5.75
N TYR A 108 1.96 -8.50 4.91
CA TYR A 108 0.81 -9.38 4.69
C TYR A 108 0.39 -10.05 6.00
N GLY A 109 1.35 -10.58 6.76
CA GLY A 109 1.12 -11.16 8.08
C GLY A 109 0.47 -10.19 9.07
N VAL A 110 0.88 -8.91 9.09
CA VAL A 110 0.24 -7.87 9.93
C VAL A 110 -1.24 -7.70 9.55
N ALA A 111 -1.56 -7.61 8.26
CA ALA A 111 -2.93 -7.45 7.80
C ALA A 111 -3.78 -8.69 8.10
N SER A 112 -3.24 -9.88 7.82
CA SER A 112 -3.87 -11.18 8.10
C SER A 112 -4.16 -11.35 9.59
N GLY A 113 -3.20 -11.00 10.47
CA GLY A 113 -3.39 -11.01 11.92
C GLY A 113 -4.48 -10.03 12.42
N CYS A 114 -4.80 -9.00 11.63
CA CYS A 114 -5.92 -8.09 11.88
C CYS A 114 -7.24 -8.55 11.22
N GLY A 115 -7.27 -9.72 10.58
CA GLY A 115 -8.41 -10.24 9.82
C GLY A 115 -8.72 -9.40 8.57
N ARG A 116 -7.70 -8.79 7.95
CA ARG A 116 -7.85 -7.91 6.77
C ARG A 116 -7.14 -8.48 5.56
N ARG A 117 -7.76 -8.30 4.39
CA ARG A 117 -7.18 -8.65 3.10
C ARG A 117 -6.28 -7.54 2.56
N VAL A 118 -5.35 -7.92 1.68
CA VAL A 118 -4.33 -7.02 1.12
C VAL A 118 -4.50 -6.84 -0.38
N ILE A 119 -4.22 -5.64 -0.87
CA ILE A 119 -4.06 -5.32 -2.28
C ILE A 119 -2.63 -4.80 -2.47
N THR A 120 -1.76 -5.63 -3.00
CA THR A 120 -0.44 -5.20 -3.44
C THR A 120 -0.59 -4.45 -4.77
N LEU A 121 -0.24 -3.18 -4.77
CA LEU A 121 -0.30 -2.29 -5.92
C LEU A 121 1.13 -1.89 -6.30
N GLU A 122 1.69 -2.58 -7.29
CA GLU A 122 2.98 -2.23 -7.86
C GLU A 122 2.84 -1.04 -8.82
N ILE A 123 3.62 0.00 -8.61
CA ILE A 123 3.69 1.15 -9.52
C ILE A 123 4.98 1.06 -10.34
N VAL A 124 4.81 1.03 -11.66
CA VAL A 124 5.90 0.89 -12.64
C VAL A 124 5.94 2.06 -13.62
N CYS A 125 7.08 2.23 -14.28
CA CYS A 125 7.29 2.98 -15.53
C CYS A 125 8.57 2.46 -16.18
N SER A 126 8.91 2.94 -17.37
CA SER A 126 10.24 2.71 -17.95
C SER A 126 11.35 3.25 -17.04
N GLU A 127 12.54 2.63 -17.15
CA GLU A 127 13.73 3.07 -16.42
C GLU A 127 14.16 4.47 -16.84
N GLU A 128 14.08 4.75 -18.14
CA GLU A 128 14.36 6.05 -18.75
C GLU A 128 13.46 7.12 -18.14
N THR A 129 12.16 6.83 -18.02
CA THR A 129 11.20 7.73 -17.36
C THR A 129 11.53 7.91 -15.88
N ALA A 130 11.84 6.83 -15.15
CA ALA A 130 12.18 6.93 -13.73
C ALA A 130 13.43 7.80 -13.50
N LYS A 131 14.50 7.56 -14.27
CA LYS A 131 15.75 8.33 -14.21
C LYS A 131 15.56 9.79 -14.65
N SER A 132 14.77 10.04 -15.70
CA SER A 132 14.40 11.41 -16.11
C SER A 132 13.64 12.15 -15.01
N ARG A 133 12.68 11.48 -14.33
CA ARG A 133 11.93 12.03 -13.19
C ARG A 133 12.82 12.30 -11.97
N ILE A 134 13.85 11.49 -11.73
CA ILE A 134 14.87 11.72 -10.69
C ILE A 134 15.62 13.03 -10.98
N LEU A 135 16.15 13.18 -12.19
CA LEU A 135 16.97 14.34 -12.56
C LEU A 135 16.19 15.66 -12.54
N LYS A 136 14.90 15.62 -12.91
CA LYS A 136 14.03 16.81 -12.95
C LYS A 136 13.46 17.19 -11.58
N ARG A 137 13.67 16.38 -10.55
CA ARG A 137 13.14 16.63 -9.21
C ARG A 137 13.89 17.83 -8.62
N GLN A 138 13.16 18.89 -8.31
CA GLN A 138 13.74 20.02 -7.59
C GLN A 138 14.26 19.51 -6.23
N LYS A 139 15.48 19.92 -5.83
CA LYS A 139 16.03 19.67 -4.48
C LYS A 139 15.08 20.31 -3.48
N GLY A 140 14.16 19.53 -2.93
CA GLY A 140 12.99 20.09 -2.29
C GLY A 140 12.45 19.18 -1.22
N ASP A 141 13.09 19.28 -0.04
CA ASP A 141 12.60 18.96 1.31
C ASP A 141 13.60 18.23 2.26
N GLU A 142 14.89 18.18 1.92
CA GLU A 142 15.94 17.51 2.74
C GLU A 142 15.59 16.05 3.11
N LEU A 143 14.75 15.38 2.32
CA LEU A 143 14.44 13.97 2.55
C LEU A 143 15.71 13.14 2.43
N ILE A 144 15.95 12.30 3.44
CA ILE A 144 17.06 11.33 3.49
C ILE A 144 17.10 10.39 2.28
N SER A 145 15.98 10.26 1.59
CA SER A 145 15.81 9.45 0.39
C SER A 145 15.21 10.27 -0.76
N ASP A 146 15.59 11.53 -0.91
CA ASP A 146 15.34 12.27 -2.14
C ASP A 146 16.35 11.78 -3.18
N PRO A 147 15.98 10.86 -4.09
CA PRO A 147 16.92 10.42 -5.11
C PRO A 147 16.92 11.53 -6.16
N THR A 148 17.77 12.53 -5.96
CA THR A 148 18.25 13.40 -7.05
C THR A 148 19.37 12.70 -7.83
N ASP A 149 19.90 11.61 -7.28
CA ASP A 149 20.91 10.76 -7.89
C ASP A 149 20.27 9.53 -8.55
N PRO A 150 20.36 9.40 -9.90
CA PRO A 150 19.91 8.22 -10.64
C PRO A 150 20.51 6.90 -10.14
N ALA A 151 21.70 6.90 -9.54
CA ALA A 151 22.34 5.67 -9.03
C ALA A 151 21.53 5.00 -7.92
N VAL A 152 20.65 5.75 -7.23
CA VAL A 152 19.72 5.17 -6.25
C VAL A 152 18.73 4.21 -6.91
N TYR A 153 18.31 4.51 -8.15
CA TYR A 153 17.46 3.61 -8.93
C TYR A 153 18.19 2.30 -9.20
N ASP A 154 19.42 2.37 -9.72
CA ASP A 154 20.22 1.20 -10.08
C ASP A 154 20.47 0.30 -8.86
N ARG A 155 20.89 0.90 -7.73
CA ARG A 155 21.08 0.17 -6.47
C ARG A 155 19.80 -0.48 -5.94
N LEU A 156 18.65 0.17 -6.06
CA LEU A 156 17.38 -0.42 -5.60
C LEU A 156 16.83 -1.47 -6.57
N LYS A 157 17.15 -1.35 -7.86
CA LYS A 157 16.83 -2.34 -8.89
C LYS A 157 17.54 -3.67 -8.63
N THR A 158 18.81 -3.67 -8.21
CA THR A 158 19.53 -4.91 -7.87
C THR A 158 18.95 -5.65 -6.67
N LEU A 159 18.28 -4.92 -5.77
CA LEU A 159 17.64 -5.48 -4.58
C LEU A 159 16.15 -5.80 -4.80
N TRP A 160 15.62 -5.53 -6.00
CA TRP A 160 14.20 -5.68 -6.30
C TRP A 160 13.85 -7.14 -6.58
N GLN A 161 12.97 -7.70 -5.74
CA GLN A 161 12.36 -9.00 -5.97
C GLN A 161 10.98 -8.80 -6.57
N ASN A 162 10.76 -9.38 -7.77
CA ASN A 162 9.49 -9.35 -8.47
C ASN A 162 8.33 -9.74 -7.54
N ILE A 163 7.21 -9.02 -7.61
CA ILE A 163 6.07 -9.26 -6.71
C ILE A 163 5.48 -10.67 -6.90
N GLY A 164 5.56 -11.24 -8.10
CA GLY A 164 5.07 -12.59 -8.40
C GLY A 164 5.70 -13.69 -7.55
N VAL A 165 6.92 -13.49 -7.03
CA VAL A 165 7.57 -14.49 -6.15
C VAL A 165 6.84 -14.64 -4.81
N ASP A 166 6.07 -13.64 -4.38
CA ASP A 166 5.30 -13.68 -3.15
C ASP A 166 4.20 -14.77 -3.19
N PHE A 167 3.79 -15.18 -4.39
CA PHE A 167 2.67 -16.09 -4.63
C PHE A 167 3.12 -17.51 -5.02
N GLN A 168 4.42 -17.81 -4.90
CA GLN A 168 4.96 -19.14 -5.20
C GLN A 168 4.58 -20.18 -4.15
N TYR A 169 4.26 -19.74 -2.93
CA TYR A 169 3.90 -20.62 -1.82
C TYR A 169 2.45 -20.39 -1.38
N PRO A 170 1.76 -21.43 -0.84
CA PRO A 170 0.43 -21.29 -0.26
C PRO A 170 0.40 -20.29 0.90
N GLY A 171 -0.77 -19.67 1.15
CA GLY A 171 -1.00 -18.74 2.27
C GLY A 171 -1.46 -17.34 1.86
N GLU A 172 -1.25 -16.96 0.59
CA GLU A 172 -1.52 -15.60 0.10
C GLU A 172 -2.89 -15.42 -0.59
N ASP A 173 -3.88 -16.26 -0.26
CA ASP A 173 -5.24 -16.15 -0.82
C ASP A 173 -5.97 -14.87 -0.39
N HIS A 174 -5.52 -14.28 0.71
CA HIS A 174 -5.98 -13.00 1.24
C HIS A 174 -5.32 -11.79 0.55
N VAL A 175 -4.35 -12.02 -0.34
CA VAL A 175 -3.59 -10.98 -1.06
C VAL A 175 -3.97 -10.97 -2.54
N ALA A 176 -4.37 -9.80 -3.03
CA ALA A 176 -4.51 -9.52 -4.46
C ALA A 176 -3.29 -8.74 -4.97
N TYR A 177 -2.97 -8.92 -6.26
CA TYR A 177 -1.87 -8.21 -6.91
C TYR A 177 -2.35 -7.44 -8.14
N LEU A 178 -2.14 -6.13 -8.11
CA LEU A 178 -2.37 -5.18 -9.18
C LEU A 178 -1.05 -4.52 -9.59
N GLN A 179 -0.89 -4.19 -10.87
CA GLN A 179 0.22 -3.42 -11.40
C GLN A 179 -0.33 -2.20 -12.15
N PHE A 180 0.18 -1.01 -11.82
CA PHE A 180 -0.17 0.23 -12.49
C PHE A 180 1.05 0.85 -13.17
N ASP A 181 0.96 1.01 -14.48
CA ASP A 181 1.95 1.73 -15.28
C ASP A 181 1.64 3.23 -15.24
N SER A 182 2.48 3.97 -14.53
CA SER A 182 2.36 5.42 -14.32
C SER A 182 2.76 6.25 -15.54
N GLU A 183 3.39 5.64 -16.54
CA GLU A 183 3.76 6.28 -17.80
C GLU A 183 2.62 6.10 -18.81
N LYS A 184 2.05 4.88 -18.87
CA LYS A 184 0.97 4.53 -19.82
C LYS A 184 -0.44 4.74 -19.25
N ASN A 185 -0.57 5.19 -18.00
CA ASN A 185 -1.82 5.34 -17.27
C ASN A 185 -2.72 4.08 -17.33
N LYS A 186 -2.11 2.91 -17.12
CA LYS A 186 -2.77 1.61 -17.34
C LYS A 186 -2.66 0.71 -16.12
N LEU A 187 -3.82 0.24 -15.63
CA LEU A 187 -3.90 -0.75 -14.57
C LEU A 187 -4.05 -2.16 -15.15
N LYS A 188 -3.32 -3.12 -14.59
CA LYS A 188 -3.47 -4.56 -14.82
C LYS A 188 -3.79 -5.25 -13.51
N ARG A 189 -4.74 -6.19 -13.53
CA ARG A 189 -5.11 -7.03 -12.38
C ARG A 189 -4.40 -8.37 -12.54
N ILE A 190 -3.22 -8.52 -11.96
CA ILE A 190 -2.33 -9.67 -12.20
C ILE A 190 -2.86 -10.91 -11.46
N ILE A 191 -3.16 -10.77 -10.16
CA ILE A 191 -3.76 -11.83 -9.33
C ILE A 191 -4.99 -11.24 -8.63
N PRO A 192 -6.16 -11.19 -9.29
CA PRO A 192 -7.38 -10.70 -8.67
C PRO A 192 -7.94 -11.73 -7.67
N ARG A 193 -8.49 -11.25 -6.55
CA ARG A 193 -9.22 -12.09 -5.58
C ARG A 193 -10.72 -11.80 -5.60
N LYS A 194 -11.53 -12.83 -5.37
CA LYS A 194 -12.99 -12.71 -5.32
C LYS A 194 -13.41 -11.71 -4.23
N GLY A 195 -14.51 -10.99 -4.45
CA GLY A 195 -15.02 -10.02 -3.48
C GLY A 195 -14.19 -8.74 -3.31
N MET A 196 -13.25 -8.42 -4.22
CA MET A 196 -12.48 -7.16 -4.22
C MET A 196 -12.76 -6.28 -5.46
N ARG A 197 -13.75 -6.65 -6.30
CA ARG A 197 -14.02 -5.96 -7.56
C ARG A 197 -14.35 -4.48 -7.39
N GLU A 198 -15.13 -4.13 -6.37
CA GLU A 198 -15.52 -2.73 -6.10
C GLU A 198 -14.31 -1.86 -5.78
N ILE A 199 -13.44 -2.31 -4.87
CA ILE A 199 -12.24 -1.56 -4.50
C ILE A 199 -11.25 -1.48 -5.67
N PHE A 200 -11.12 -2.52 -6.50
CA PHE A 200 -10.30 -2.45 -7.71
C PHE A 200 -10.79 -1.37 -8.68
N ASN A 201 -12.11 -1.31 -8.90
CA ASN A 201 -12.71 -0.28 -9.76
C ASN A 201 -12.49 1.13 -9.19
N GLN A 202 -12.60 1.27 -7.85
CA GLN A 202 -12.36 2.55 -7.18
C GLN A 202 -10.89 2.98 -7.31
N ILE A 203 -9.94 2.07 -7.05
CA ILE A 203 -8.50 2.31 -7.26
C ILE A 203 -8.25 2.71 -8.71
N GLU A 204 -8.77 1.96 -9.68
CA GLU A 204 -8.57 2.24 -11.11
C GLU A 204 -9.09 3.62 -11.51
N LYS A 205 -10.31 3.97 -11.07
CA LYS A 205 -10.91 5.28 -11.32
C LYS A 205 -10.05 6.40 -10.73
N THR A 206 -9.63 6.27 -9.48
CA THR A 206 -8.79 7.26 -8.80
C THR A 206 -7.41 7.40 -9.43
N LEU A 207 -6.79 6.30 -9.87
CA LEU A 207 -5.47 6.37 -10.50
C LEU A 207 -5.54 7.10 -11.85
N ARG A 208 -6.62 6.89 -12.63
CA ARG A 208 -6.79 7.46 -13.97
C ARG A 208 -7.32 8.89 -14.03
N SER A 209 -7.99 9.39 -12.97
CA SER A 209 -8.64 10.72 -12.94
C SER A 209 -7.65 11.88 -12.86
#